data_AF-A0A1T4NID1-F1
#
_entry.id   AF-A0A1T4NID1-F1
#
_cell.length_a   1.000
_cell.length_b   1.000
_cell.length_c   1.000
_cell.angle_alpha   90.00
_cell.angle_beta   90.00
_cell.angle_gamma   90.00
#
_symmetry.space_group_name_H-M   'P 1'
#
loop_
_entity.id
_entity.type
_entity.pdbx_description
1 polymer ?
#
loop_
_entity_poly.entity_id
_entity_poly.type
_entity_poly.pdbx_seq_one_letter_code
_entity_poly.pdbx_strand_id
1 'polypeptide(L)'
;MPIRRRNFTAGAGALFAAGRAAAAFADTFPSKPIRWIIPFAAAGNYDVTSRIVGEAMGRLLNQTIVMDNRPGAGGLVGVETAINAPADGYTVVMASFSVLFVSPLMAGKPSLLSAVAPVSLLTTVPMVVVGRPGGRFADMQAVLAAAKAKPGTVTIGHAGNGTSNHVDILRLQVSEKITFNIIPYKGSGPGLADLMGGNIDLYMDQLSTSLPHIKNGKLKAMVAVSPERLPSLPDVPCLKDIGATPFDGGTTAGLFVREGTPTALIATLNQNVTSALKDDAVRARLAELGAITRPSTPEAFAAALKSDEETVTPLVKSGLLKPE
;
A
#
# COMPACT_ATOMS: atom_id res chain seq x y z
N MET A 1 -91.18 -9.24 29.61
CA MET A 1 -89.80 -9.21 30.14
C MET A 1 -89.20 -10.59 29.94
N PRO A 2 -88.01 -10.78 29.32
CA PRO A 2 -87.11 -9.85 28.64
C PRO A 2 -87.21 -9.91 27.10
N ILE A 3 -86.73 -8.85 26.45
CA ILE A 3 -86.72 -8.65 25.00
C ILE A 3 -85.39 -9.15 24.45
N ARG A 4 -85.39 -10.13 23.52
CA ARG A 4 -84.21 -10.53 22.74
C ARG A 4 -84.51 -10.21 21.27
N ARG A 5 -83.96 -9.09 20.77
CA ARG A 5 -84.13 -8.65 19.38
C ARG A 5 -82.93 -9.09 18.53
N ARG A 6 -83.25 -9.78 17.43
CA ARG A 6 -82.40 -10.15 16.29
C ARG A 6 -81.93 -8.91 15.52
N ASN A 7 -80.71 -9.02 14.99
CA ASN A 7 -80.11 -8.55 13.72
C ASN A 7 -80.58 -7.23 13.09
N PHE A 8 -79.61 -6.39 12.70
CA PHE A 8 -79.51 -5.44 11.55
C PHE A 8 -78.39 -4.44 11.94
N THR A 9 -77.43 -3.95 11.16
CA THR A 9 -77.15 -3.70 9.72
C THR A 9 -75.64 -3.36 9.68
N ALA A 10 -74.83 -3.93 8.79
CA ALA A 10 -74.31 -3.30 7.56
C ALA A 10 -73.75 -1.87 7.67
N GLY A 11 -72.46 -1.69 7.34
CA GLY A 11 -71.98 -0.49 6.65
C GLY A 11 -70.79 0.27 7.26
N ALA A 12 -69.79 0.53 6.40
CA ALA A 12 -68.77 1.59 6.48
C ALA A 12 -67.51 1.39 7.35
N GLY A 13 -66.41 1.07 6.68
CA GLY A 13 -65.05 1.15 7.24
C GLY A 13 -63.92 0.88 6.25
N ALA A 14 -64.12 1.16 4.96
CA ALA A 14 -63.08 1.07 3.93
C ALA A 14 -62.61 2.47 3.56
N LEU A 15 -61.60 3.01 4.25
CA LEU A 15 -60.81 4.20 3.85
C LEU A 15 -59.77 4.50 4.94
N PHE A 16 -58.63 3.80 4.96
CA PHE A 16 -57.36 4.28 5.61
C PHE A 16 -56.17 3.35 5.28
N ALA A 17 -55.98 3.01 4.00
CA ALA A 17 -54.82 2.22 3.55
C ALA A 17 -54.06 2.91 2.41
N ALA A 18 -53.99 4.25 2.42
CA ALA A 18 -53.17 5.04 1.52
C ALA A 18 -52.10 5.78 2.31
N GLY A 19 -50.82 5.55 1.98
CA GLY A 19 -49.74 6.46 2.33
C GLY A 19 -48.82 6.05 3.48
N ARG A 20 -48.30 4.82 3.48
CA ARG A 20 -46.92 4.59 3.94
C ARG A 20 -46.07 4.11 2.78
N ALA A 21 -45.94 4.98 1.79
CA ALA A 21 -44.69 5.01 1.03
C ALA A 21 -43.62 5.40 2.05
N ALA A 22 -43.02 4.40 2.70
CA ALA A 22 -41.71 4.60 3.29
C ALA A 22 -40.86 5.11 2.14
N ALA A 23 -40.51 6.39 2.19
CA ALA A 23 -39.39 6.89 1.41
C ALA A 23 -38.24 5.96 1.78
N ALA A 24 -37.92 5.03 0.88
CA ALA A 24 -36.64 4.39 0.88
C ALA A 24 -35.67 5.55 0.70
N PHE A 25 -35.15 6.07 1.82
CA PHE A 25 -33.90 6.80 1.79
C PHE A 25 -32.93 5.82 1.14
N ALA A 26 -32.67 6.01 -0.15
CA ALA A 26 -31.51 5.43 -0.77
C ALA A 26 -30.35 5.87 0.11
N ASP A 27 -29.79 4.94 0.88
CA ASP A 27 -28.64 5.24 1.75
C ASP A 27 -27.57 5.84 0.84
N THR A 28 -27.34 7.14 0.99
CA THR A 28 -26.38 7.87 0.18
C THR A 28 -25.00 7.43 0.65
N PHE A 29 -24.34 6.59 -0.15
CA PHE A 29 -22.99 6.16 0.14
C PHE A 29 -22.03 7.35 0.03
N PRO A 30 -21.11 7.54 1.00
CA PRO A 30 -21.03 6.85 2.29
C PRO A 30 -21.91 7.49 3.39
N SER A 31 -22.68 6.67 4.11
CA SER A 31 -23.54 7.09 5.24
C SER A 31 -22.96 6.73 6.62
N LYS A 32 -21.82 6.03 6.65
CA LYS A 32 -21.07 5.63 7.85
C LYS A 32 -19.56 5.72 7.58
N PRO A 33 -18.71 5.65 8.62
CA PRO A 33 -17.26 5.67 8.44
C PRO A 33 -16.74 4.59 7.48
N ILE A 34 -15.71 4.94 6.71
CA ILE A 34 -14.98 4.01 5.84
C ILE A 34 -13.79 3.45 6.62
N ARG A 35 -13.62 2.14 6.59
CA ARG A 35 -12.44 1.45 7.12
C ARG A 35 -11.39 1.36 6.03
N TRP A 36 -10.23 1.96 6.26
CA TRP A 36 -9.08 1.86 5.37
C TRP A 36 -8.05 0.91 5.98
N ILE A 37 -7.94 -0.28 5.40
CA ILE A 37 -6.97 -1.30 5.81
C ILE A 37 -5.59 -0.97 5.25
N ILE A 38 -4.61 -0.94 6.14
CA ILE A 38 -3.20 -0.73 5.84
C ILE A 38 -2.48 -2.05 6.12
N PRO A 39 -1.96 -2.76 5.10
CA PRO A 39 -1.39 -4.12 5.27
C PRO A 39 -0.01 -4.16 5.96
N PHE A 40 0.40 -3.09 6.64
CA PHE A 40 1.70 -2.99 7.30
C PHE A 40 1.58 -2.28 8.65
N ALA A 41 2.64 -2.43 9.47
CA ALA A 41 2.74 -1.75 10.74
C ALA A 41 2.71 -0.22 10.56
N ALA A 42 2.29 0.48 11.62
CA ALA A 42 2.25 1.94 11.64
C ALA A 42 3.63 2.57 11.42
N ALA A 43 3.63 3.84 11.02
CA ALA A 43 4.84 4.60 10.65
C ALA A 43 5.63 4.04 9.44
N GLY A 44 5.00 3.16 8.64
CA GLY A 44 5.49 2.72 7.33
C GLY A 44 4.96 3.60 6.18
N ASN A 45 5.51 3.44 4.97
CA ASN A 45 5.11 4.17 3.77
C ASN A 45 3.58 4.17 3.53
N TYR A 46 2.94 3.01 3.71
CA TYR A 46 1.51 2.86 3.50
C TYR A 46 0.72 3.62 4.56
N ASP A 47 1.14 3.54 5.83
CA ASP A 47 0.47 4.22 6.93
C ASP A 47 0.53 5.74 6.77
N VAL A 48 1.70 6.28 6.43
CA VAL A 48 1.89 7.71 6.20
C VAL A 48 1.05 8.19 5.01
N THR A 49 1.10 7.47 3.88
CA THR A 49 0.32 7.82 2.68
C THR A 49 -1.18 7.75 2.96
N SER A 50 -1.67 6.66 3.56
CA SER A 50 -3.09 6.48 3.86
C SER A 50 -3.61 7.53 4.85
N ARG A 51 -2.82 7.95 5.85
CA ARG A 51 -3.23 9.02 6.77
C ARG A 51 -3.35 10.37 6.06
N ILE A 52 -2.35 10.76 5.26
CA ILE A 52 -2.38 12.05 4.53
C ILE A 52 -3.56 12.11 3.55
N VAL A 53 -3.71 11.07 2.73
CA VAL A 53 -4.76 11.02 1.71
C VAL A 53 -6.13 10.82 2.37
N GLY A 54 -6.23 9.95 3.37
CA GLY A 54 -7.47 9.64 4.07
C GLY A 54 -8.03 10.81 4.87
N GLU A 55 -7.17 11.66 5.44
CA GLU A 55 -7.61 12.90 6.11
C GLU A 55 -8.32 13.83 5.11
N ALA A 56 -7.73 14.03 3.92
CA ALA A 56 -8.32 14.86 2.87
C ALA A 56 -9.59 14.23 2.26
N MET A 57 -9.54 12.94 1.96
CA MET A 57 -10.68 12.19 1.43
C MET A 57 -11.86 12.17 2.41
N GLY A 58 -11.61 12.05 3.72
CA GLY A 58 -12.66 12.10 4.74
C GLY A 58 -13.38 13.45 4.81
N ARG A 59 -12.65 14.56 4.65
CA ARG A 59 -13.25 15.90 4.55
C ARG A 59 -14.15 16.01 3.32
N LEU A 60 -13.69 15.54 2.16
CA LEU A 60 -14.45 15.59 0.90
C LEU A 60 -15.73 14.74 0.97
N LEU A 61 -15.66 13.57 1.62
CA LEU A 61 -16.78 12.67 1.80
C LEU A 61 -17.73 13.07 2.94
N ASN A 62 -17.34 14.03 3.79
CA ASN A 62 -17.99 14.30 5.07
C ASN A 62 -18.18 13.01 5.91
N GLN A 63 -17.17 12.14 5.89
CA GLN A 63 -17.17 10.88 6.64
C GLN A 63 -15.81 10.63 7.27
N THR A 64 -15.81 9.96 8.42
CA THR A 64 -14.57 9.53 9.06
C THR A 64 -13.94 8.39 8.25
N ILE A 65 -12.64 8.46 8.02
CA ILE A 65 -11.86 7.33 7.52
C ILE A 65 -11.03 6.75 8.66
N VAL A 66 -11.33 5.51 9.03
CA VAL A 66 -10.69 4.79 10.12
C VAL A 66 -9.53 3.98 9.57
N MET A 67 -8.30 4.36 9.95
CA MET A 67 -7.08 3.64 9.60
C MET A 67 -6.97 2.36 10.43
N ASP A 68 -6.80 1.20 9.77
CA ASP A 68 -6.67 -0.10 10.41
C ASP A 68 -5.41 -0.83 9.93
N ASN A 69 -4.34 -0.76 10.72
CA ASN A 69 -3.08 -1.44 10.43
C ASN A 69 -3.19 -2.95 10.70
N ARG A 70 -3.06 -3.76 9.64
CA ARG A 70 -3.12 -5.24 9.66
C ARG A 70 -1.82 -5.85 9.11
N PRO A 71 -0.70 -5.78 9.85
CA PRO A 71 0.58 -6.29 9.39
C PRO A 71 0.65 -7.82 9.35
N GLY A 72 1.41 -8.36 8.41
CA GLY A 72 1.82 -9.76 8.39
C GLY A 72 2.02 -10.30 6.97
N ALA A 73 2.94 -11.27 6.83
CA ALA A 73 3.18 -12.02 5.59
C ALA A 73 3.34 -11.14 4.33
N GLY A 74 4.17 -10.10 4.37
CA GLY A 74 4.35 -9.22 3.20
C GLY A 74 3.11 -8.39 2.82
N GLY A 75 2.14 -8.28 3.73
CA GLY A 75 0.89 -7.55 3.54
C GLY A 75 -0.33 -8.41 3.27
N LEU A 76 -0.16 -9.73 3.14
CA LEU A 76 -1.25 -10.67 2.87
C LEU A 76 -2.37 -10.61 3.89
N VAL A 77 -2.04 -10.53 5.18
CA VAL A 77 -3.05 -10.51 6.26
C VAL A 77 -4.02 -9.34 6.09
N GLY A 78 -3.51 -8.17 5.73
CA GLY A 78 -4.34 -6.99 5.50
C GLY A 78 -5.20 -7.10 4.24
N VAL A 79 -4.64 -7.58 3.13
CA VAL A 79 -5.41 -7.78 1.89
C VAL A 79 -6.48 -8.85 2.08
N GLU A 80 -6.16 -9.99 2.70
CA GLU A 80 -7.11 -11.04 3.03
C GLU A 80 -8.23 -10.53 3.94
N THR A 81 -7.93 -9.62 4.88
CA THR A 81 -8.95 -8.96 5.70
C THR A 81 -9.91 -8.11 4.85
N ALA A 82 -9.39 -7.42 3.83
CA ALA A 82 -10.19 -6.56 2.96
C ALA A 82 -11.09 -7.36 2.01
N ILE A 83 -10.56 -8.40 1.36
CA ILE A 83 -11.33 -9.21 0.40
C ILE A 83 -12.37 -10.12 1.07
N ASN A 84 -12.25 -10.36 2.38
CA ASN A 84 -13.26 -11.06 3.18
C ASN A 84 -14.33 -10.11 3.77
N ALA A 85 -14.19 -8.79 3.61
CA ALA A 85 -15.21 -7.83 4.03
C ALA A 85 -16.39 -7.80 3.04
N PRO A 86 -17.56 -7.22 3.40
CA PRO A 86 -18.62 -6.97 2.43
C PRO A 86 -18.13 -6.14 1.24
N ALA A 87 -18.63 -6.43 0.03
CA ALA A 87 -18.34 -5.66 -1.18
C ALA A 87 -19.21 -4.40 -1.27
N ASP A 88 -19.30 -3.64 -0.16
CA ASP A 88 -20.21 -2.50 0.02
C ASP A 88 -19.50 -1.14 -0.04
N GLY A 89 -18.21 -1.12 -0.41
CA GLY A 89 -17.40 0.08 -0.53
C GLY A 89 -16.92 0.70 0.80
N TYR A 90 -17.37 0.20 1.96
CA TYR A 90 -16.97 0.74 3.27
C TYR A 90 -15.66 0.15 3.79
N THR A 91 -15.10 -0.85 3.13
CA THR A 91 -13.76 -1.35 3.39
C THR A 91 -12.89 -1.17 2.15
N VAL A 92 -11.84 -0.36 2.29
CA VAL A 92 -10.83 -0.12 1.26
C VAL A 92 -9.48 -0.62 1.75
N VAL A 93 -8.56 -0.94 0.84
CA VAL A 93 -7.20 -1.39 1.17
C VAL A 93 -6.17 -0.73 0.28
N MET A 94 -5.05 -0.31 0.84
CA MET A 94 -3.90 0.13 0.05
C MET A 94 -3.03 -1.07 -0.28
N ALA A 95 -2.69 -1.28 -1.56
CA ALA A 95 -1.85 -2.38 -2.02
C ALA A 95 -0.97 -1.96 -3.21
N SER A 96 0.09 -2.70 -3.46
CA SER A 96 0.89 -2.63 -4.70
C SER A 96 0.76 -3.94 -5.46
N PHE A 97 1.19 -3.97 -6.72
CA PHE A 97 1.28 -5.21 -7.48
C PHE A 97 2.07 -6.28 -6.73
N SER A 98 3.22 -5.94 -6.12
CA SER A 98 4.03 -6.87 -5.35
C SER A 98 3.28 -7.48 -4.16
N VAL A 99 2.43 -6.71 -3.47
CA VAL A 99 1.62 -7.22 -2.35
C VAL A 99 0.49 -8.13 -2.83
N LEU A 100 -0.12 -7.83 -3.98
CA LEU A 100 -1.25 -8.61 -4.52
C LEU A 100 -0.80 -9.88 -5.26
N PHE A 101 0.40 -9.88 -5.83
CA PHE A 101 0.87 -10.93 -6.72
C PHE A 101 2.10 -11.65 -6.18
N VAL A 102 3.19 -10.94 -5.90
CA VAL A 102 4.48 -11.55 -5.52
C VAL A 102 4.47 -12.12 -4.10
N SER A 103 3.95 -11.35 -3.14
CA SER A 103 3.86 -11.76 -1.72
C SER A 103 3.05 -13.06 -1.53
N PRO A 104 1.86 -13.24 -2.16
CA PRO A 104 1.17 -14.52 -2.09
C PRO A 104 2.00 -15.68 -2.66
N LEU A 105 2.64 -15.49 -3.82
CA LEU A 105 3.46 -16.54 -4.44
C LEU A 105 4.63 -16.96 -3.55
N MET A 106 5.30 -16.01 -2.91
CA MET A 106 6.35 -16.29 -1.92
C MET A 106 5.81 -16.93 -0.64
N ALA A 107 4.52 -16.78 -0.34
CA ALA A 107 3.85 -17.48 0.76
C ALA A 107 3.23 -18.83 0.33
N GLY A 108 3.47 -19.29 -0.90
CA GLY A 108 2.86 -20.53 -1.43
C GLY A 108 1.35 -20.43 -1.66
N LYS A 109 0.82 -19.22 -1.80
CA LYS A 109 -0.60 -18.92 -2.03
C LYS A 109 -0.83 -18.39 -3.45
N PRO A 110 -2.04 -18.55 -4.02
CA PRO A 110 -2.38 -17.95 -5.30
C PRO A 110 -2.37 -16.42 -5.22
N SER A 111 -2.18 -15.77 -6.36
CA SER A 111 -2.34 -14.31 -6.51
C SER A 111 -3.70 -13.85 -5.98
N LEU A 112 -3.73 -12.70 -5.32
CA LEU A 112 -4.94 -12.04 -4.84
C LEU A 112 -5.43 -10.95 -5.82
N LEU A 113 -4.78 -10.77 -6.96
CA LEU A 113 -5.07 -9.70 -7.91
C LEU A 113 -6.52 -9.74 -8.42
N SER A 114 -7.08 -10.93 -8.63
CA SER A 114 -8.48 -11.11 -9.06
C SER A 114 -9.52 -10.97 -7.93
N ALA A 115 -9.09 -10.88 -6.67
CA ALA A 115 -9.97 -10.72 -5.52
C ALA A 115 -10.22 -9.25 -5.14
N VAL A 116 -9.59 -8.32 -5.86
CA VAL A 116 -9.69 -6.87 -5.61
C VAL A 116 -10.10 -6.12 -6.88
N ALA A 117 -10.86 -5.05 -6.70
CA ALA A 117 -11.14 -4.07 -7.76
C ALA A 117 -10.34 -2.78 -7.52
N PRO A 118 -9.60 -2.26 -8.52
CA PRO A 118 -8.83 -1.04 -8.38
C PRO A 118 -9.74 0.19 -8.29
N VAL A 119 -9.40 1.12 -7.39
CA VAL A 119 -10.08 2.42 -7.27
C VAL A 119 -9.24 3.51 -7.92
N SER A 120 -8.00 3.70 -7.48
CA SER A 120 -7.07 4.68 -8.07
C SER A 120 -5.66 4.39 -7.61
N LEU A 121 -4.67 4.69 -8.45
CA LEU A 121 -3.29 4.81 -8.00
C LEU A 121 -3.16 5.99 -7.01
N LEU A 122 -2.34 5.81 -5.98
CA LEU A 122 -2.09 6.84 -4.97
C LEU A 122 -0.76 7.52 -5.22
N THR A 123 0.31 6.76 -5.11
CA THR A 123 1.69 7.30 -5.14
C THR A 123 2.66 6.30 -5.75
N THR A 124 3.69 6.83 -6.41
CA THR A 124 4.98 6.15 -6.61
C THR A 124 5.98 6.74 -5.62
N VAL A 125 6.67 5.90 -4.87
CA VAL A 125 7.70 6.31 -3.91
C VAL A 125 9.03 5.65 -4.29
N PRO A 126 10.11 6.42 -4.52
CA PRO A 126 11.43 5.88 -4.82
C PRO A 126 11.98 5.02 -3.67
N MET A 127 12.90 4.12 -4.00
CA MET A 127 13.57 3.24 -3.05
C MET A 127 14.99 3.73 -2.75
N VAL A 128 15.44 3.56 -1.50
CA VAL A 128 16.77 3.95 -1.01
C VAL A 128 17.31 2.85 -0.08
N VAL A 129 18.60 2.55 -0.20
CA VAL A 129 19.29 1.79 0.84
C VAL A 129 19.79 2.76 1.88
N VAL A 130 19.41 2.56 3.13
CA VAL A 130 19.86 3.37 4.26
C VAL A 130 20.71 2.55 5.22
N GLY A 131 21.68 3.22 5.85
CA GLY A 131 22.48 2.71 6.95
C GLY A 131 22.46 3.68 8.13
N ARG A 132 23.12 3.31 9.22
CA ARG A 132 23.31 4.21 10.39
C ARG A 132 24.53 5.12 10.18
N PRO A 133 24.46 6.41 10.55
CA PRO A 133 25.65 7.26 10.66
C PRO A 133 26.69 6.66 11.61
N GLY A 134 27.95 6.58 11.20
CA GLY A 134 29.00 5.89 11.96
C GLY A 134 28.78 4.37 12.09
N GLY A 135 27.96 3.78 11.22
CA GLY A 135 27.77 2.34 11.11
C GLY A 135 29.00 1.64 10.51
N ARG A 136 28.86 0.33 10.29
CA ARG A 136 29.94 -0.55 9.82
C ARG A 136 30.52 -0.15 8.45
N PHE A 137 29.71 0.46 7.58
CA PHE A 137 30.08 0.79 6.21
C PHE A 137 30.04 2.30 5.97
N ALA A 138 31.10 2.81 5.35
CA ALA A 138 31.21 4.22 4.99
C ALA A 138 30.32 4.57 3.79
N ASP A 139 30.14 3.68 2.82
CA ASP A 139 29.38 3.91 1.59
C ASP A 139 28.86 2.58 1.01
N MET A 140 28.11 2.67 -0.09
CA MET A 140 27.53 1.49 -0.72
C MET A 140 28.60 0.61 -1.39
N GLN A 141 29.71 1.17 -1.88
CA GLN A 141 30.81 0.39 -2.46
C GLN A 141 31.43 -0.54 -1.42
N ALA A 142 31.65 -0.06 -0.19
CA ALA A 142 32.13 -0.86 0.93
C ALA A 142 31.14 -1.97 1.31
N VAL A 143 29.83 -1.70 1.25
CA VAL A 143 28.77 -2.70 1.44
C VAL A 143 28.88 -3.81 0.40
N LEU A 144 28.92 -3.46 -0.90
CA LEU A 144 28.98 -4.43 -1.99
C LEU A 144 30.25 -5.27 -1.92
N ALA A 145 31.40 -4.63 -1.65
CA ALA A 145 32.68 -5.33 -1.48
C ALA A 145 32.63 -6.34 -0.33
N ALA A 146 32.08 -5.95 0.82
CA ALA A 146 31.95 -6.84 1.98
C ALA A 146 30.98 -8.01 1.73
N ALA A 147 29.83 -7.74 1.11
CA ALA A 147 28.84 -8.75 0.78
C ALA A 147 29.36 -9.76 -0.27
N LYS A 148 30.24 -9.31 -1.17
CA LYS A 148 30.94 -10.18 -2.14
C LYS A 148 32.05 -11.01 -1.50
N ALA A 149 32.86 -10.38 -0.65
CA ALA A 149 33.99 -11.04 0.00
C ALA A 149 33.57 -12.09 1.02
N LYS A 150 32.47 -11.85 1.75
CA LYS A 150 31.94 -12.78 2.75
C LYS A 150 30.40 -12.85 2.67
N PRO A 151 29.86 -13.66 1.74
CA PRO A 151 28.42 -13.85 1.53
C PRO A 151 27.67 -14.10 2.84
N GLY A 152 26.51 -13.44 3.01
CA GLY A 152 25.62 -13.62 4.16
C GLY A 152 26.07 -12.94 5.45
N THR A 153 27.10 -12.08 5.43
CA THR A 153 27.57 -11.37 6.65
C THR A 153 27.18 -9.91 6.74
N VAL A 154 26.60 -9.35 5.68
CA VAL A 154 26.03 -8.01 5.68
C VAL A 154 24.53 -8.16 5.84
N THR A 155 23.97 -7.61 6.91
CA THR A 155 22.53 -7.68 7.18
C THR A 155 21.78 -6.56 6.46
N ILE A 156 20.64 -6.89 5.86
CA ILE A 156 19.76 -5.89 5.23
C ILE A 156 18.31 -6.19 5.54
N GLY A 157 17.61 -5.22 6.13
CA GLY A 157 16.20 -5.34 6.45
C GLY A 157 15.26 -4.90 5.33
N HIS A 158 14.02 -5.39 5.36
CA HIS A 158 12.93 -4.96 4.46
C HIS A 158 11.55 -5.12 5.11
N ALA A 159 10.52 -4.54 4.48
CA ALA A 159 9.15 -4.48 4.99
C ALA A 159 8.34 -5.81 4.91
N GLY A 160 8.99 -6.94 4.65
CA GLY A 160 8.37 -8.27 4.58
C GLY A 160 8.52 -8.96 3.23
N ASN A 161 8.38 -10.29 3.22
CA ASN A 161 8.66 -11.13 2.04
C ASN A 161 7.72 -10.79 0.89
N GLY A 162 8.28 -10.71 -0.32
CA GLY A 162 7.55 -10.42 -1.56
C GLY A 162 7.12 -8.97 -1.76
N THR A 163 7.44 -8.07 -0.81
CA THR A 163 7.28 -6.62 -1.00
C THR A 163 8.26 -6.09 -2.06
N SER A 164 8.01 -4.89 -2.60
CA SER A 164 8.94 -4.25 -3.54
C SER A 164 10.33 -4.05 -2.93
N ASN A 165 10.41 -3.78 -1.61
CA ASN A 165 11.67 -3.72 -0.87
C ASN A 165 12.44 -5.05 -0.94
N HIS A 166 11.75 -6.18 -0.72
CA HIS A 166 12.36 -7.50 -0.81
C HIS A 166 12.86 -7.79 -2.23
N VAL A 167 12.00 -7.52 -3.22
CA VAL A 167 12.32 -7.76 -4.63
C VAL A 167 13.53 -6.92 -5.07
N ASP A 168 13.65 -5.66 -4.64
CA ASP A 168 14.78 -4.81 -4.99
C ASP A 168 16.09 -5.27 -4.32
N ILE A 169 16.03 -5.85 -3.11
CA ILE A 169 17.20 -6.54 -2.52
C ILE A 169 17.62 -7.72 -3.39
N LEU A 170 16.67 -8.58 -3.79
CA LEU A 170 16.96 -9.75 -4.62
C LEU A 170 17.52 -9.36 -5.98
N ARG A 171 16.98 -8.30 -6.61
CA ARG A 171 17.50 -7.75 -7.87
C ARG A 171 18.95 -7.28 -7.72
N LEU A 172 19.26 -6.57 -6.64
CA LEU A 172 20.62 -6.12 -6.33
C LEU A 172 21.59 -7.29 -6.08
N GLN A 173 21.14 -8.33 -5.36
CA GLN A 173 21.96 -9.54 -5.15
C GLN A 173 22.31 -10.22 -6.47
N VAL A 174 21.32 -10.39 -7.34
CA VAL A 174 21.49 -11.05 -8.64
C VAL A 174 22.40 -10.22 -9.55
N SER A 175 22.17 -8.90 -9.63
CA SER A 175 22.91 -8.03 -10.54
C SER A 175 24.37 -7.88 -10.14
N GLU A 176 24.64 -7.75 -8.84
CA GLU A 176 25.98 -7.52 -8.31
C GLU A 176 26.70 -8.80 -7.87
N LYS A 177 26.02 -9.95 -7.99
CA LYS A 177 26.52 -11.28 -7.58
C LYS A 177 27.01 -11.29 -6.13
N ILE A 178 26.15 -10.79 -5.24
CA ILE A 178 26.40 -10.71 -3.80
C ILE A 178 25.31 -11.44 -3.02
N THR A 179 25.57 -11.69 -1.74
CA THR A 179 24.57 -12.27 -0.84
C THR A 179 24.56 -11.51 0.48
N PHE A 180 23.39 -10.98 0.81
CA PHE A 180 23.09 -10.39 2.11
C PHE A 180 22.45 -11.43 3.03
N ASN A 181 22.49 -11.15 4.33
CA ASN A 181 21.58 -11.76 5.30
C ASN A 181 20.31 -10.90 5.35
N ILE A 182 19.23 -11.38 4.73
CA ILE A 182 17.99 -10.62 4.55
C ILE A 182 17.10 -10.80 5.79
N ILE A 183 16.68 -9.69 6.40
CA ILE A 183 15.90 -9.69 7.64
C ILE A 183 14.49 -9.11 7.40
N PRO A 184 13.42 -9.91 7.50
CA PRO A 184 12.06 -9.43 7.26
C PRO A 184 11.46 -8.73 8.50
N TYR A 185 10.79 -7.60 8.26
CA TYR A 185 10.00 -6.89 9.27
C TYR A 185 8.53 -6.79 8.85
N LYS A 186 7.67 -6.40 9.79
CA LYS A 186 6.22 -6.19 9.57
C LYS A 186 5.87 -4.87 8.85
N GLY A 187 6.87 -4.14 8.36
CA GLY A 187 6.76 -2.81 7.76
C GLY A 187 8.01 -1.97 8.05
N SER A 188 8.15 -0.82 7.37
CA SER A 188 9.32 0.06 7.52
C SER A 188 9.51 0.63 8.93
N GLY A 189 8.44 0.99 9.64
CA GLY A 189 8.54 1.58 10.99
C GLY A 189 9.39 0.73 11.96
N PRO A 190 9.01 -0.54 12.22
CA PRO A 190 9.82 -1.44 13.04
C PRO A 190 11.23 -1.69 12.50
N GLY A 191 11.40 -1.81 11.19
CA GLY A 191 12.70 -2.08 10.57
C GLY A 191 13.70 -0.92 10.66
N LEU A 192 13.22 0.31 10.44
CA LEU A 192 14.03 1.52 10.63
C LEU A 192 14.39 1.73 12.11
N ALA A 193 13.49 1.40 13.04
CA ALA A 193 13.80 1.43 14.46
C ALA A 193 14.95 0.47 14.80
N ASP A 194 14.97 -0.72 14.20
CA ASP A 194 16.02 -1.72 14.42
C ASP A 194 17.37 -1.30 13.83
N LEU A 195 17.35 -0.71 12.63
CA LEU A 195 18.54 -0.11 12.01
C LEU A 195 19.11 1.04 12.86
N MET A 196 18.26 1.95 13.34
CA MET A 196 18.69 3.05 14.22
C MET A 196 19.23 2.53 15.56
N GLY A 197 18.68 1.41 16.06
CA GLY A 197 19.19 0.69 17.23
C GLY A 197 20.53 -0.03 17.00
N GLY A 198 20.95 -0.20 15.75
CA GLY A 198 22.21 -0.85 15.38
C GLY A 198 22.15 -2.38 15.33
N ASN A 199 20.95 -2.97 15.27
CA ASN A 199 20.77 -4.42 15.24
C ASN A 199 20.97 -5.03 13.83
N ILE A 200 20.86 -4.20 12.79
CA ILE A 200 21.14 -4.54 11.39
C ILE A 200 22.04 -3.48 10.75
N ASP A 201 22.76 -3.85 9.69
CA ASP A 201 23.71 -2.97 9.01
C ASP A 201 22.99 -1.96 8.09
N LEU A 202 21.98 -2.43 7.36
CA LEU A 202 21.29 -1.70 6.30
C LEU A 202 19.78 -1.97 6.31
N TYR A 203 19.03 -1.10 5.64
CA TYR A 203 17.62 -1.32 5.37
C TYR A 203 17.27 -0.83 3.95
N MET A 204 16.53 -1.64 3.20
CA MET A 204 15.97 -1.26 1.90
C MET A 204 14.60 -0.64 2.14
N ASP A 205 14.49 0.68 1.97
CA ASP A 205 13.27 1.42 2.33
C ASP A 205 12.71 2.28 1.21
N GLN A 206 11.42 2.56 1.31
CA GLN A 206 10.83 3.67 0.56
C GLN A 206 11.30 5.01 1.13
N LEU A 207 11.54 5.96 0.23
CA LEU A 207 12.03 7.28 0.60
C LEU A 207 11.07 8.03 1.56
N SER A 208 9.76 7.78 1.48
CA SER A 208 8.75 8.43 2.32
C SER A 208 8.93 8.24 3.82
N THR A 209 9.50 7.11 4.24
CA THR A 209 9.79 6.83 5.64
C THR A 209 11.22 7.17 6.01
N SER A 210 12.17 6.98 5.10
CA SER A 210 13.58 7.26 5.37
C SER A 210 13.96 8.74 5.29
N LEU A 211 13.33 9.54 4.42
CA LEU A 211 13.73 10.93 4.16
C LEU A 211 13.71 11.83 5.40
N PRO A 212 12.70 11.79 6.29
CA PRO A 212 12.74 12.55 7.53
C PRO A 212 13.94 12.20 8.42
N HIS A 213 14.32 10.91 8.48
CA HIS A 213 15.45 10.42 9.25
C HIS A 213 16.81 10.72 8.59
N ILE A 214 16.86 10.79 7.26
CA ILE A 214 18.02 11.24 6.52
C ILE A 214 18.25 12.73 6.78
N LYS A 215 17.20 13.55 6.65
CA LYS A 215 17.26 15.02 6.86
C LYS A 215 17.68 15.41 8.28
N ASN A 216 17.27 14.64 9.29
CA ASN A 216 17.66 14.89 10.69
C ASN A 216 18.95 14.16 11.12
N GLY A 217 19.67 13.53 10.18
CA GLY A 217 20.95 12.89 10.44
C GLY A 217 20.89 11.62 11.29
N LYS A 218 19.71 11.00 11.47
CA LYS A 218 19.58 9.70 12.17
C LYS A 218 19.86 8.52 11.26
N LEU A 219 19.66 8.68 9.95
CA LEU A 219 19.99 7.70 8.92
C LEU A 219 20.93 8.31 7.89
N LYS A 220 21.74 7.46 7.27
CA LYS A 220 22.57 7.80 6.10
C LYS A 220 22.00 7.10 4.88
N ALA A 221 21.63 7.87 3.86
CA ALA A 221 21.30 7.31 2.54
C ALA A 221 22.59 6.81 1.87
N MET A 222 22.65 5.52 1.59
CA MET A 222 23.83 4.85 1.02
C MET A 222 23.79 4.89 -0.50
N VAL A 223 22.64 4.60 -1.09
CA VAL A 223 22.40 4.67 -2.53
C VAL A 223 20.90 4.84 -2.82
N ALA A 224 20.57 5.66 -3.80
CA ALA A 224 19.26 5.67 -4.42
C ALA A 224 19.13 4.47 -5.37
N VAL A 225 18.09 3.65 -5.19
CA VAL A 225 17.86 2.45 -6.01
C VAL A 225 17.12 2.86 -7.29
N SER A 226 17.82 3.62 -8.11
CA SER A 226 17.35 4.18 -9.36
C SER A 226 18.52 4.32 -10.35
N PRO A 227 18.26 4.42 -11.66
CA PRO A 227 19.30 4.65 -12.66
C PRO A 227 19.97 6.02 -12.53
N GLU A 228 19.23 7.02 -12.04
CA GLU A 228 19.66 8.41 -11.87
C GLU A 228 19.42 8.88 -10.44
N ARG A 229 20.09 9.95 -10.03
CA ARG A 229 19.93 10.51 -8.68
C ARG A 229 18.52 11.03 -8.45
N LEU A 230 18.04 10.92 -7.22
CA LEU A 230 16.73 11.43 -6.85
C LEU A 230 16.81 12.95 -6.67
N PRO A 231 15.89 13.74 -7.24
CA PRO A 231 15.88 15.20 -7.06
C PRO A 231 15.78 15.63 -5.58
N SER A 232 15.16 14.81 -4.75
CA SER A 232 15.02 15.02 -3.30
C SER A 232 16.28 14.69 -2.49
N LEU A 233 17.27 14.01 -3.10
CA LEU A 233 18.54 13.60 -2.51
C LEU A 233 19.68 13.75 -3.56
N PRO A 234 19.96 14.97 -4.04
CA PRO A 234 20.90 15.19 -5.15
C PRO A 234 22.34 14.79 -4.83
N ASP A 235 22.70 14.73 -3.55
CA ASP A 235 24.05 14.36 -3.09
C ASP A 235 24.23 12.86 -2.88
N VAL A 236 23.14 12.08 -2.91
CA VAL A 236 23.17 10.63 -2.73
C VAL A 236 23.44 9.96 -4.07
N PRO A 237 24.43 9.05 -4.16
CA PRO A 237 24.72 8.37 -5.41
C PRO A 237 23.54 7.47 -5.82
N CYS A 238 23.33 7.31 -7.13
CA CYS A 238 22.43 6.31 -7.70
C CYS A 238 23.18 5.01 -8.06
N LEU A 239 22.48 4.00 -8.55
CA LEU A 239 23.10 2.72 -8.95
C LEU A 239 24.20 2.92 -10.00
N LYS A 240 23.97 3.81 -10.98
CA LYS A 240 24.94 4.13 -12.03
C LYS A 240 26.20 4.79 -11.48
N ASP A 241 26.07 5.68 -10.49
CA ASP A 241 27.21 6.40 -9.89
C ASP A 241 28.17 5.45 -9.16
N ILE A 242 27.65 4.34 -8.63
CA ILE A 242 28.45 3.34 -7.91
C ILE A 242 28.91 2.18 -8.81
N GLY A 243 28.62 2.24 -10.11
CA GLY A 243 28.97 1.19 -11.07
C GLY A 243 28.13 -0.08 -10.97
N ALA A 244 27.00 -0.04 -10.26
CA ALA A 244 26.05 -1.15 -10.18
C ALA A 244 25.15 -1.19 -11.41
N THR A 245 24.56 -2.36 -11.70
CA THR A 245 23.59 -2.52 -12.78
C THR A 245 22.35 -1.67 -12.48
N PRO A 246 22.03 -0.67 -13.32
CA PRO A 246 20.94 0.24 -13.02
C PRO A 246 19.59 -0.45 -13.20
N PHE A 247 18.69 -0.20 -12.26
CA PHE A 247 17.30 -0.56 -12.36
C PHE A 247 16.44 0.45 -11.59
N ASP A 248 15.17 0.56 -11.99
CA ASP A 248 14.21 1.40 -11.26
C ASP A 248 13.59 0.59 -10.12
N GLY A 249 13.90 0.99 -8.89
CA GLY A 249 13.36 0.47 -7.65
C GLY A 249 12.37 1.47 -7.04
N GLY A 250 11.38 0.96 -6.32
CA GLY A 250 10.34 1.81 -5.79
C GLY A 250 9.06 1.06 -5.49
N THR A 251 8.09 1.80 -4.98
CA THR A 251 6.75 1.27 -4.70
C THR A 251 5.70 2.17 -5.33
N THR A 252 5.01 1.63 -6.32
CA THR A 252 3.76 2.20 -6.83
C THR A 252 2.60 1.47 -6.16
N ALA A 253 1.79 2.20 -5.41
CA ALA A 253 0.68 1.65 -4.64
C ALA A 253 -0.60 2.43 -4.92
N GLY A 254 -1.72 1.71 -4.84
CA GLY A 254 -3.05 2.23 -5.10
C GLY A 254 -4.06 1.81 -4.05
N LEU A 255 -5.25 2.39 -4.15
CA LEU A 255 -6.41 2.06 -3.36
C LEU A 255 -7.25 1.00 -4.10
N PHE A 256 -7.71 0.01 -3.36
CA PHE A 256 -8.53 -1.09 -3.83
C PHE A 256 -9.75 -1.27 -2.94
N VAL A 257 -10.78 -1.90 -3.50
CA VAL A 257 -11.89 -2.50 -2.76
C VAL A 257 -11.95 -3.99 -3.07
N ARG A 258 -12.80 -4.73 -2.37
CA ARG A 258 -13.10 -6.12 -2.71
C ARG A 258 -13.72 -6.20 -4.10
N GLU A 259 -13.35 -7.24 -4.86
CA GLU A 259 -14.01 -7.57 -6.12
C GLU A 259 -15.53 -7.76 -5.95
N GLY A 260 -16.31 -7.30 -6.93
CA GLY A 260 -17.78 -7.28 -6.87
C GLY A 260 -18.38 -6.06 -6.14
N THR A 261 -17.56 -5.11 -5.69
CA THR A 261 -18.07 -3.82 -5.17
C THR A 261 -18.77 -3.06 -6.33
N PRO A 262 -19.98 -2.51 -6.14
CA PRO A 262 -20.70 -1.86 -7.22
C PRO A 262 -19.93 -0.68 -7.85
N THR A 263 -19.95 -0.59 -9.19
CA THR A 263 -19.22 0.42 -9.96
C THR A 263 -19.52 1.85 -9.51
N ALA A 264 -20.75 2.16 -9.11
CA ALA A 264 -21.12 3.48 -8.60
C ALA A 264 -20.39 3.86 -7.30
N LEU A 265 -20.13 2.88 -6.42
CA LEU A 265 -19.37 3.11 -5.18
C LEU A 265 -17.89 3.29 -5.48
N ILE A 266 -17.34 2.49 -6.40
CA ILE A 266 -15.96 2.64 -6.89
C ILE A 266 -15.77 4.02 -7.51
N ALA A 267 -16.72 4.49 -8.34
CA ALA A 267 -16.68 5.82 -8.94
C ALA A 267 -16.68 6.93 -7.88
N THR A 268 -17.52 6.81 -6.85
CA THR A 268 -17.56 7.76 -5.72
C THR A 268 -16.22 7.79 -4.97
N LEU A 269 -15.65 6.62 -4.65
CA LEU A 269 -14.34 6.53 -4.01
C LEU A 269 -13.23 7.09 -4.90
N ASN A 270 -13.24 6.78 -6.20
CA ASN A 270 -12.27 7.28 -7.17
C ASN A 270 -12.31 8.81 -7.25
N GLN A 271 -13.49 9.40 -7.38
CA GLN A 271 -13.63 10.85 -7.45
C GLN A 271 -13.04 11.55 -6.22
N ASN A 272 -13.32 11.02 -5.02
CA ASN A 272 -12.86 11.62 -3.77
C ASN A 272 -11.36 11.41 -3.55
N VAL A 273 -10.83 10.21 -3.81
CA VAL A 273 -9.39 9.95 -3.64
C VAL A 273 -8.55 10.70 -4.68
N THR A 274 -9.02 10.81 -5.93
CA THR A 274 -8.31 11.58 -6.96
C THR A 274 -8.37 13.08 -6.69
N SER A 275 -9.47 13.59 -6.13
CA SER A 275 -9.57 14.98 -5.68
C SER A 275 -8.62 15.25 -4.52
N ALA A 276 -8.55 14.34 -3.53
CA ALA A 276 -7.59 14.43 -2.42
C ALA A 276 -6.14 14.43 -2.93
N LEU A 277 -5.79 13.58 -3.91
CA LEU A 277 -4.45 13.54 -4.50
C LEU A 277 -4.10 14.74 -5.38
N LYS A 278 -5.10 15.52 -5.82
CA LYS A 278 -4.91 16.75 -6.61
C LYS A 278 -4.85 18.00 -5.73
N ASP A 279 -5.27 17.90 -4.47
CA ASP A 279 -5.15 18.98 -3.49
C ASP A 279 -3.68 19.37 -3.28
N ASP A 280 -3.38 20.66 -3.34
CA ASP A 280 -2.00 21.14 -3.30
C ASP A 280 -1.31 20.89 -1.95
N ALA A 281 -2.05 20.93 -0.84
CA ALA A 281 -1.48 20.64 0.47
C ALA A 281 -1.15 19.15 0.63
N VAL A 282 -2.00 18.26 0.10
CA VAL A 282 -1.72 16.82 0.05
C VAL A 282 -0.50 16.54 -0.83
N ARG A 283 -0.45 17.11 -2.05
CA ARG A 283 0.68 16.96 -2.97
C ARG A 283 1.98 17.45 -2.36
N ALA A 284 1.96 18.61 -1.70
CA ALA A 284 3.13 19.18 -1.03
C ALA A 284 3.63 18.26 0.09
N ARG A 285 2.74 17.82 1.00
CA ARG A 285 3.12 16.89 2.08
C ARG A 285 3.70 15.58 1.57
N LEU A 286 3.13 15.00 0.53
CA LEU A 286 3.67 13.76 -0.07
C LEU A 286 5.01 14.02 -0.76
N ALA A 287 5.16 15.13 -1.48
CA ALA A 287 6.41 15.50 -2.14
C ALA A 287 7.54 15.82 -1.14
N GLU A 288 7.25 16.40 0.02
CA GLU A 288 8.21 16.64 1.11
C GLU A 288 8.83 15.33 1.64
N LEU A 289 8.09 14.23 1.49
CA LEU A 289 8.50 12.85 1.80
C LEU A 289 9.08 12.13 0.56
N GLY A 290 9.19 12.78 -0.59
CA GLY A 290 9.68 12.17 -1.82
C GLY A 290 8.69 11.23 -2.51
N ALA A 291 7.42 11.23 -2.10
CA ALA A 291 6.35 10.51 -2.78
C ALA A 291 5.78 11.34 -3.93
N ILE A 292 5.47 10.68 -5.05
CA ILE A 292 4.91 11.33 -6.24
C ILE A 292 3.47 10.85 -6.41
N THR A 293 2.50 11.75 -6.37
CA THR A 293 1.08 11.41 -6.56
C THR A 293 0.79 10.86 -7.96
N ARG A 294 -0.10 9.87 -8.05
CA ARG A 294 -0.46 9.16 -9.28
C ARG A 294 -1.98 9.00 -9.44
N PRO A 295 -2.82 10.04 -9.31
CA PRO A 295 -4.26 9.86 -9.46
C PRO A 295 -4.60 9.28 -10.85
N SER A 296 -5.41 8.23 -10.87
CA SER A 296 -5.83 7.55 -12.10
C SER A 296 -7.33 7.22 -12.07
N THR A 297 -7.90 6.88 -13.22
CA THR A 297 -9.22 6.20 -13.25
C THR A 297 -9.06 4.73 -12.83
N PRO A 298 -10.15 4.04 -12.44
CA PRO A 298 -10.13 2.60 -12.17
C PRO A 298 -9.62 1.79 -13.37
N GLU A 299 -10.03 2.14 -14.59
CA GLU A 299 -9.70 1.42 -15.82
C GLU A 299 -8.22 1.58 -16.18
N ALA A 300 -7.69 2.80 -16.06
CA ALA A 300 -6.27 3.07 -16.27
C ALA A 300 -5.41 2.31 -15.26
N PHE A 301 -5.87 2.19 -14.00
CA PHE A 301 -5.16 1.42 -12.99
C PHE A 301 -5.23 -0.09 -13.28
N ALA A 302 -6.40 -0.62 -13.66
CA ALA A 302 -6.54 -2.01 -14.06
C ALA A 302 -5.61 -2.38 -15.23
N ALA A 303 -5.50 -1.49 -16.23
CA ALA A 303 -4.58 -1.69 -17.35
C ALA A 303 -3.10 -1.72 -16.92
N ALA A 304 -2.71 -0.84 -15.98
CA ALA A 304 -1.36 -0.84 -15.43
C ALA A 304 -1.04 -2.16 -14.70
N LEU A 305 -1.96 -2.66 -13.87
CA LEU A 305 -1.79 -3.93 -13.15
C LEU A 305 -1.65 -5.13 -14.10
N LYS A 306 -2.39 -5.14 -15.20
CA LYS A 306 -2.27 -6.17 -16.23
C LYS A 306 -0.91 -6.12 -16.92
N SER A 307 -0.42 -4.92 -17.23
CA SER A 307 0.94 -4.73 -17.79
C SER A 307 2.03 -5.22 -16.83
N ASP A 308 1.87 -4.97 -15.53
CA ASP A 308 2.79 -5.46 -14.50
C ASP A 308 2.78 -7.00 -14.43
N GLU A 309 1.60 -7.63 -14.50
CA GLU A 309 1.44 -9.09 -14.51
C GLU A 309 2.14 -9.75 -15.72
N GLU A 310 1.95 -9.17 -16.91
CA GLU A 310 2.60 -9.64 -18.14
C GLU A 310 4.13 -9.54 -18.03
N THR A 311 4.63 -8.47 -17.42
CA THR A 311 6.08 -8.21 -17.25
C THR A 311 6.71 -9.15 -16.21
N VAL A 312 5.98 -9.51 -15.14
CA VAL A 312 6.51 -10.33 -14.04
C VAL A 312 6.35 -11.84 -14.29
N THR A 313 5.44 -12.24 -15.18
CA THR A 313 5.22 -13.65 -15.54
C THR A 313 6.52 -14.42 -15.89
N PRO A 314 7.48 -13.86 -16.67
CA PRO A 314 8.78 -14.50 -16.92
C PRO A 314 9.64 -14.70 -15.66
N LEU A 315 9.58 -13.78 -14.68
CA LEU A 315 10.35 -13.87 -13.43
C LEU A 315 9.79 -14.94 -12.48
N VAL A 316 8.47 -15.13 -12.48
CA VAL A 316 7.86 -16.27 -11.77
C VAL A 316 8.34 -17.58 -12.38
N LYS A 317 8.36 -17.67 -13.72
CA LYS A 317 8.81 -18.87 -14.45
C LYS A 317 10.30 -19.18 -14.25
N SER A 318 11.16 -18.16 -14.06
CA SER A 318 12.59 -18.38 -13.78
C SER A 318 12.86 -18.93 -12.38
N GLY A 319 11.86 -18.87 -11.49
CA GLY A 319 11.94 -19.38 -10.13
C GLY A 319 12.62 -18.47 -9.14
N LEU A 320 12.82 -17.19 -9.48
CA LEU A 320 13.31 -16.16 -8.56
C LEU A 320 12.26 -15.74 -7.53
N LEU A 321 10.97 -15.96 -7.83
CA LEU A 321 9.84 -15.61 -6.97
C LEU A 321 9.15 -16.89 -6.46
N LYS A 322 9.89 -17.69 -5.70
CA LYS A 322 9.40 -18.95 -5.11
C LYS A 322 9.21 -18.79 -3.60
N PRO A 323 8.41 -19.68 -2.97
CA PRO A 323 8.43 -19.83 -1.53
C PRO A 323 9.86 -20.09 -1.04
N GLU A 324 10.24 -19.39 0.04
CA GLU A 324 11.45 -19.66 0.80
C GLU A 324 11.21 -20.74 1.85
#